data_AF-A0A6I3KXY7-F1
#
_entry.id   AF-A0A6I3KXY7-F1
#
_cell.length_a   1.000
_cell.length_b   1.000
_cell.length_c   1.000
_cell.angle_alpha   90.00
_cell.angle_beta   90.00
_cell.angle_gamma   90.00
#
_symmetry.space_group_name_H-M   'P 1'
#
loop_
_entity.id
_entity.type
_entity.pdbx_description
1 polymer ?
#
loop_
_entity_poly.entity_id
_entity_poly.type
_entity_poly.pdbx_seq_one_letter_code
_entity_poly.pdbx_strand_id
1 'polypeptide(L)'
;MYVCEWSITSSVVDEFAERLPGHKETDWRVSWLPGRVLTRAQAIAAIELAELLLAPAQPGADIHATIAAIAEQLGIRPIDAAATLSARHPNR
;
A
#
# COMPACT_ATOMS: atom_id res chain seq x y z
N MET A 1 -1.20 -5.53 -10.11
CA MET A 1 -2.33 -5.36 -9.17
C MET A 1 -3.67 -5.74 -9.80
N TYR A 2 -4.54 -6.40 -9.04
CA TYR A 2 -5.95 -6.67 -9.33
C TYR A 2 -6.83 -5.89 -8.34
N VAL A 3 -7.90 -5.25 -8.83
CA VAL A 3 -8.77 -4.37 -8.04
C VAL A 3 -10.23 -4.72 -8.33
N CYS A 4 -11.00 -5.10 -7.31
CA CYS A 4 -12.44 -5.30 -7.44
C CYS A 4 -13.21 -4.46 -6.39
N GLU A 5 -14.49 -4.78 -6.16
CA GLU A 5 -15.34 -4.07 -5.20
C GLU A 5 -14.94 -4.33 -3.74
N TRP A 6 -14.42 -5.53 -3.46
CA TRP A 6 -14.20 -6.01 -2.09
C TRP A 6 -12.74 -6.21 -1.71
N SER A 7 -11.85 -6.37 -2.71
CA SER A 7 -10.44 -6.66 -2.47
C SER A 7 -9.52 -5.99 -3.49
N ILE A 8 -8.31 -5.68 -3.04
CA ILE A 8 -7.17 -5.27 -3.87
C ILE A 8 -6.02 -6.21 -3.55
N THR A 9 -5.44 -6.83 -4.57
CA THR A 9 -4.33 -7.76 -4.42
C THR A 9 -3.24 -7.48 -5.44
N SER A 10 -2.01 -7.88 -5.12
CA SER A 10 -0.89 -7.83 -6.04
C SER A 10 -0.43 -9.24 -6.40
N SER A 11 0.09 -9.41 -7.62
CA SER A 11 0.82 -10.61 -8.02
C SER A 11 2.31 -10.52 -7.68
N VAL A 12 2.75 -9.40 -7.10
CA VAL A 12 4.15 -9.08 -6.85
C VAL A 12 4.44 -9.03 -5.36
N VAL A 13 3.50 -8.54 -4.54
CA VAL A 13 3.63 -8.50 -3.07
C VAL A 13 2.51 -9.29 -2.41
N ASP A 14 2.78 -9.83 -1.22
CA ASP A 14 1.79 -10.58 -0.43
C ASP A 14 0.83 -9.67 0.36
N GLU A 15 0.97 -8.35 0.19
CA GLU A 15 0.10 -7.37 0.82
C GLU A 15 -1.21 -7.20 0.04
N PHE A 16 -2.29 -6.96 0.78
CA PHE A 16 -3.64 -6.86 0.23
C PHE A 16 -4.43 -5.77 0.95
N ALA A 17 -5.51 -5.33 0.30
CA ALA A 17 -6.51 -4.47 0.91
C ALA A 17 -7.89 -5.11 0.80
N GLU A 18 -8.70 -4.92 1.83
CA GLU A 18 -10.07 -5.42 1.89
C GLU A 18 -11.02 -4.31 2.34
N ARG A 19 -12.23 -4.32 1.80
CA ARG A 19 -13.30 -3.43 2.23
C ARG A 19 -13.98 -4.00 3.48
N LEU A 20 -14.20 -3.16 4.48
CA LEU A 20 -14.85 -3.58 5.73
C LEU A 20 -16.36 -3.82 5.53
N PRO A 21 -16.90 -4.93 6.07
CA PRO A 21 -18.34 -5.18 6.04
C PRO A 21 -19.08 -4.22 6.98
N GLY A 22 -20.23 -3.69 6.54
CA GLY A 22 -21.10 -2.82 7.34
C GLY A 22 -20.68 -1.34 7.42
N HIS A 23 -19.61 -0.98 6.71
CA HIS A 23 -19.06 0.36 6.66
C HIS A 23 -19.35 1.06 5.31
N LYS A 24 -19.09 2.38 5.22
CA LYS A 24 -19.27 3.14 3.96
C LYS A 24 -18.41 2.54 2.84
N GLU A 25 -18.76 2.80 1.57
CA GLU A 25 -17.96 2.39 0.39
C GLU A 25 -16.47 2.80 0.46
N THR A 26 -16.17 3.75 1.34
CA THR A 26 -14.87 4.34 1.58
C THR A 26 -14.05 3.65 2.66
N ASP A 27 -14.48 2.54 3.26
CA ASP A 27 -13.81 2.02 4.45
C ASP A 27 -13.00 0.76 4.12
N TRP A 28 -11.77 1.00 3.65
CA TRP A 28 -10.79 -0.03 3.32
C TRP A 28 -9.73 -0.16 4.42
N ARG A 29 -9.25 -1.40 4.62
CA ARG A 29 -8.05 -1.70 5.39
C ARG A 29 -6.98 -2.30 4.50
N VAL A 30 -5.73 -2.04 4.84
CA VAL A 30 -4.56 -2.57 4.16
C VAL A 30 -3.75 -3.40 5.15
N SER A 31 -3.32 -4.58 4.73
CA SER A 31 -2.66 -5.58 5.59
C SER A 31 -1.40 -5.08 6.30
N TRP A 32 -0.61 -4.21 5.65
CA TRP A 32 0.62 -3.65 6.22
C TRP A 32 0.41 -2.31 6.95
N LEU A 33 -0.75 -1.67 6.82
CA LEU A 33 -1.07 -0.41 7.48
C LEU A 33 -2.31 -0.57 8.40
N PRO A 34 -2.22 -1.44 9.43
CA PRO A 34 -3.36 -1.71 10.31
C PRO A 34 -3.73 -0.47 11.13
N GLY A 35 -5.00 -0.38 11.52
CA GLY A 35 -5.51 0.71 12.37
C GLY A 35 -5.88 1.99 11.63
N ARG A 36 -5.69 2.05 10.30
CA ARG A 36 -6.21 3.14 9.46
C ARG A 36 -7.41 2.67 8.66
N VAL A 37 -8.41 3.54 8.56
CA VAL A 37 -9.53 3.40 7.62
C VAL A 37 -9.22 4.30 6.44
N LEU A 38 -9.10 3.71 5.25
CA LEU A 38 -8.65 4.36 4.04
C LEU A 38 -9.77 4.39 3.01
N THR A 39 -9.83 5.45 2.22
CA THR A 39 -10.64 5.46 1.00
C THR A 39 -10.16 4.40 0.01
N ARG A 40 -11.00 4.02 -0.96
CA ARG A 40 -10.60 3.08 -2.03
C ARG A 40 -9.33 3.54 -2.77
N ALA A 41 -9.22 4.84 -3.06
CA ALA A 41 -8.06 5.42 -3.73
C ALA A 41 -6.79 5.32 -2.86
N GLN A 42 -6.91 5.55 -1.55
CA GLN A 42 -5.81 5.36 -0.62
C GLN A 42 -5.42 3.90 -0.46
N ALA A 43 -6.38 2.97 -0.45
CA ALA A 43 -6.09 1.54 -0.39
C ALA A 43 -5.32 1.07 -1.64
N ILE A 44 -5.69 1.53 -2.83
CA ILE A 44 -4.95 1.29 -4.07
C ILE A 44 -3.52 1.82 -3.95
N ALA A 45 -3.37 3.10 -3.58
CA ALA A 45 -2.07 3.73 -3.44
C ALA A 45 -1.18 3.04 -2.38
N ALA A 46 -1.75 2.49 -1.31
CA ALA A 46 -1.01 1.73 -0.32
C ALA A 46 -0.48 0.38 -0.85
N ILE A 47 -1.20 -0.28 -1.77
CA ILE A 47 -0.69 -1.49 -2.44
C ILE A 47 0.38 -1.13 -3.46
N GLU A 48 0.20 -0.05 -4.22
CA GLU A 48 1.23 0.46 -5.14
C GLU A 48 2.52 0.83 -4.38
N LEU A 49 2.41 1.50 -3.22
CA LEU A 49 3.56 1.80 -2.39
C LEU A 49 4.30 0.54 -1.92
N ALA A 50 3.56 -0.51 -1.56
CA ALA A 50 4.16 -1.78 -1.17
C ALA A 50 4.90 -2.45 -2.34
N GLU A 51 4.33 -2.43 -3.54
CA GLU A 51 4.99 -2.92 -4.77
C GLU A 51 6.30 -2.15 -5.02
N LEU A 52 6.27 -0.81 -4.95
CA LEU A 52 7.45 0.04 -5.18
C LEU A 52 8.58 -0.20 -4.16
N LEU A 53 8.23 -0.44 -2.90
CA LEU A 53 9.21 -0.63 -1.82
C LEU A 53 9.77 -2.05 -1.74
N LEU A 54 8.97 -3.09 -2.01
CA LEU A 54 9.38 -4.50 -1.88
C LEU A 54 9.86 -5.14 -3.18
N ALA A 55 9.47 -4.60 -4.34
CA ALA A 55 9.78 -5.18 -5.64
C ALA A 55 9.90 -4.10 -6.74
N PRO A 56 10.86 -3.16 -6.61
CA PRO A 56 11.07 -2.12 -7.61
C PRO A 56 11.47 -2.73 -8.96
N ALA A 57 10.65 -2.52 -10.00
CA ALA A 57 10.89 -3.09 -11.33
C ALA A 57 12.18 -2.56 -12.01
N GLN A 58 12.53 -1.29 -11.79
CA GLN A 58 13.84 -0.71 -12.13
C GLN A 58 14.05 0.59 -11.31
N PRO A 59 15.17 0.77 -10.59
CA PRO A 59 15.45 2.04 -9.93
C PRO A 59 15.65 3.15 -10.97
N GLY A 60 14.86 4.22 -10.86
CA GLY A 60 14.96 5.43 -11.67
C GLY A 60 14.73 6.67 -10.82
N ALA A 61 15.18 7.84 -11.29
CA ALA A 61 15.12 9.10 -10.53
C ALA A 61 13.69 9.46 -10.05
N ASP A 62 12.65 9.00 -10.76
CA ASP A 62 11.24 9.30 -10.48
C ASP A 62 10.63 8.42 -9.37
N ILE A 63 11.27 7.30 -9.01
CA ILE A 63 10.68 6.37 -8.04
C ILE A 63 10.59 6.99 -6.64
N HIS A 64 11.59 7.80 -6.26
CA HIS A 64 11.59 8.49 -4.96
C HIS A 64 10.51 9.56 -4.88
N ALA A 65 10.26 10.30 -5.97
CA ALA A 65 9.20 11.30 -6.05
C ALA A 65 7.82 10.64 -5.99
N THR A 66 7.63 9.53 -6.70
CA THR A 66 6.40 8.73 -6.66
C THR A 66 6.12 8.19 -5.26
N ILE A 67 7.14 7.62 -4.60
CA ILE A 67 7.04 7.14 -3.20
C ILE A 67 6.63 8.29 -2.26
N ALA A 68 7.23 9.47 -2.41
CA ALA A 68 6.92 10.63 -1.57
C ALA A 68 5.47 11.10 -1.77
N ALA A 69 5.01 11.22 -3.02
CA ALA A 69 3.64 11.64 -3.34
C ALA A 69 2.59 10.65 -2.81
N ILE A 70 2.83 9.35 -2.95
CA ILE A 70 1.92 8.32 -2.42
C ILE A 70 1.91 8.35 -0.88
N ALA A 71 3.08 8.46 -0.24
CA ALA A 71 3.17 8.53 1.22
C ALA A 71 2.45 9.77 1.77
N GLU A 72 2.55 10.92 1.08
CA GLU A 72 1.81 12.14 1.40
C GLU A 72 0.28 11.91 1.32
N GLN A 73 -0.21 11.30 0.24
CA GLN A 73 -1.63 10.94 0.09
C GLN A 73 -2.14 10.03 1.22
N LEU A 74 -1.26 9.17 1.75
CA LEU A 74 -1.54 8.27 2.87
C LEU A 74 -1.35 8.93 4.24
N GLY A 75 -0.80 10.14 4.30
CA GLY A 75 -0.48 10.84 5.55
C GLY A 75 0.52 10.06 6.41
N ILE A 76 1.56 9.48 5.79
CA ILE A 76 2.65 8.74 6.43
C ILE A 76 3.99 9.23 5.92
N ARG A 77 5.06 8.91 6.64
CA ARG A 77 6.42 9.14 6.14
C ARG A 77 6.86 7.91 5.32
N PRO A 78 7.54 8.08 4.16
CA PRO A 78 8.06 6.97 3.38
C PRO A 78 8.91 5.98 4.19
N ILE A 79 9.71 6.48 5.12
CA ILE A 79 10.60 5.65 5.96
C ILE A 79 9.82 4.74 6.91
N ASP A 80 8.66 5.18 7.42
CA ASP A 80 7.82 4.36 8.30
C ASP A 80 7.16 3.22 7.52
N ALA A 81 6.75 3.49 6.28
CA ALA A 81 6.22 2.49 5.37
C ALA A 81 7.28 1.43 5.02
N ALA A 82 8.49 1.88 4.64
CA ALA A 82 9.61 1.00 4.35
C ALA A 82 9.96 0.12 5.56
N ALA A 83 10.12 0.73 6.75
CA ALA A 83 10.42 -0.01 7.97
C ALA A 83 9.36 -1.07 8.31
N THR A 84 8.07 -0.71 8.17
CA THR A 84 6.96 -1.62 8.42
C THR A 84 6.96 -2.80 7.46
N LEU A 85 7.17 -2.56 6.17
CA LEU A 85 7.19 -3.60 5.14
C LEU A 85 8.45 -4.49 5.27
N SER A 86 9.62 -3.92 5.53
CA SER A 86 10.84 -4.69 5.79
C SER A 86 10.71 -5.61 7.02
N ALA A 87 10.08 -5.13 8.10
CA ALA A 87 9.85 -5.95 9.30
C ALA A 87 8.90 -7.13 9.03
N ARG A 88 7.95 -6.97 8.10
CA ARG A 88 7.01 -8.04 7.70
C ARG A 88 7.63 -9.04 6.72
N HIS A 89 8.62 -8.60 5.94
CA HIS A 89 9.31 -9.39 4.92
C HIS A 89 10.83 -9.47 5.20
N PRO A 90 11.26 -10.04 6.33
CA PRO A 90 12.66 -9.96 6.78
C PRO A 90 13.66 -10.72 5.87
N ASN A 91 13.18 -11.58 4.98
CA ASN A 91 13.98 -12.45 4.12
C ASN A 91 13.89 -12.07 2.63
N ARG A 92 13.46 -10.85 2.33
CA ARG A 92 13.18 -10.38 0.97
C ARG A 92 14.19 -9.34 0.52
#